data_AF-A0AAU5W7W0-F1
#
_entry.id   AF-A0AAU5W7W0-F1
#
_cell.length_a   1.000
_cell.length_b   1.000
_cell.length_c   1.000
_cell.angle_alpha   90.00
_cell.angle_beta   90.00
_cell.angle_gamma   90.00
#
_symmetry.space_group_name_H-M   'P 1'
#
loop_
_entity.id
_entity.type
_entity.pdbx_description
1 polymer ?
#
loop_
_entity_poly.entity_id
_entity_poly.type
_entity_poly.pdbx_seq_one_letter_code
_entity_poly.pdbx_strand_id
1 'polypeptide(L)' 'MPETSTTPSGLPVRVPQANLTPPLAENEQSGAADETDGPVRSPEEIHRIMDAYQLGTRRGRSAAAARATEDEDDQ' A
#
# COMPACT_ATOMS: atom_id res chain seq x y z
N MET A 1 40.29 -7.01 14.96
CA MET A 1 39.07 -7.35 15.72
C MET A 1 38.05 -6.27 15.39
N PRO A 2 36.80 -6.57 15.02
CA PRO A 2 35.83 -5.51 14.75
C PRO A 2 35.57 -4.72 16.06
N GLU A 3 35.71 -3.41 15.99
CA GLU A 3 35.52 -2.49 17.12
C GLU A 3 34.02 -2.46 17.49
N THR A 4 33.64 -3.13 18.59
CA THR A 4 32.22 -3.20 19.00
C THR A 4 31.78 -1.88 19.62
N SER A 5 31.17 -1.00 18.82
CA SER A 5 30.50 0.18 19.35
C SER A 5 29.39 -0.26 20.31
N THR A 6 29.45 0.23 21.54
CA THR A 6 28.57 -0.17 22.64
C THR A 6 27.72 1.03 23.04
N THR A 7 26.44 0.79 23.37
CA THR A 7 25.55 1.81 23.92
C THR A 7 26.05 2.29 25.30
N PRO A 8 25.63 3.46 25.79
CA PRO A 8 26.03 3.94 27.12
C PRO A 8 25.71 2.97 28.28
N SER A 9 24.74 2.06 28.10
CA SER A 9 24.39 1.02 29.07
C SER A 9 25.18 -0.27 28.93
N GLY A 10 26.19 -0.34 28.05
CA GLY A 10 27.06 -1.50 27.90
C GLY A 10 26.54 -2.59 26.93
N LEU A 11 25.42 -2.37 26.25
CA LEU A 11 24.87 -3.33 25.27
C LEU A 11 25.39 -3.04 23.85
N PRO A 12 25.62 -4.08 23.01
CA PRO A 12 26.03 -3.89 21.62
C PRO A 12 25.03 -3.00 20.85
N VAL A 13 25.55 -2.08 20.03
CA VAL A 13 24.71 -1.24 19.17
C VAL A 13 24.03 -2.11 18.11
N ARG A 14 22.72 -1.96 17.96
CA ARG A 14 21.97 -2.63 16.88
C ARG A 14 22.45 -2.14 15.52
N VAL A 15 22.66 -3.05 14.57
CA VAL A 15 22.96 -2.73 13.18
C VAL A 15 21.67 -2.90 12.37
N PRO A 16 21.13 -1.84 11.74
CA PRO A 16 19.97 -1.96 10.86
C PRO A 16 20.24 -3.02 9.78
N GLN A 17 19.23 -3.83 9.47
CA GLN A 17 19.30 -4.84 8.41
C GLN A 17 20.42 -5.89 8.55
N ALA A 18 21.03 -6.07 9.73
CA ALA A 18 22.14 -7.00 9.92
C ALA A 18 21.82 -8.46 9.57
N ASN A 19 20.55 -8.85 9.65
CA ASN A 19 20.08 -10.22 9.39
C ASN A 19 19.03 -10.24 8.28
N LEU A 20 19.16 -9.38 7.28
CA LEU A 20 18.26 -9.41 6.14
C LEU A 20 18.61 -10.58 5.20
N THR A 21 17.59 -11.19 4.61
CA THR A 21 17.80 -12.22 3.59
C THR A 21 18.27 -11.56 2.28
N PRO A 22 19.01 -12.27 1.40
CA PRO A 22 19.55 -11.68 0.17
C PRO A 22 18.51 -10.92 -0.69
N PRO A 23 17.28 -11.44 -0.91
CA PRO A 23 16.27 -10.73 -1.70
C PRO A 23 15.80 -9.41 -1.11
N LEU A 24 15.93 -9.24 0.21
CA LEU A 24 15.53 -8.03 0.92
C LEU A 24 16.69 -7.03 1.06
N ALA A 25 17.94 -7.52 1.10
CA ALA A 25 19.14 -6.69 1.11
C ALA A 25 19.34 -5.94 -0.21
N GLU A 26 18.92 -6.54 -1.33
CA GLU A 26 18.99 -5.93 -2.67
C GLU A 26 17.96 -4.81 -2.89
N ASN A 27 16.95 -4.68 -2.01
CA ASN A 27 15.87 -3.72 -2.17
C ASN A 27 16.21 -2.30 -1.66
N GLU A 28 17.42 -2.07 -1.13
CA GLU A 28 17.82 -0.73 -0.64
C GLU A 28 18.11 0.28 -1.76
N GLN A 29 18.27 -0.15 -3.02
CA GLN A 29 18.39 0.77 -4.17
C GLN A 29 17.07 1.11 -4.86
N SER A 30 15.95 0.48 -4.50
CA SER A 30 14.64 0.87 -5.02
C SER A 30 14.07 2.02 -4.19
N GLY A 31 14.86 3.10 -4.09
CA GLY A 31 14.36 4.38 -3.62
C GLY A 31 13.17 4.75 -4.49
N ALA A 32 12.00 4.82 -3.86
CA ALA A 32 10.74 5.34 -4.36
C ALA A 32 10.81 5.77 -5.83
N ALA A 33 10.56 4.84 -6.75
CA ALA A 33 10.02 5.24 -8.03
C ALA A 33 8.67 5.88 -7.69
N ASP A 34 8.69 7.20 -7.59
CA ASP A 34 7.48 7.99 -7.72
C ASP A 34 6.95 7.67 -9.13
N GLU A 35 6.08 6.65 -9.21
CA GLU A 35 5.40 6.23 -10.45
C GLU A 35 4.40 7.29 -10.95
N THR A 36 4.72 8.57 -10.78
CA THR A 36 4.07 9.67 -11.49
C THR A 36 4.80 10.08 -12.77
N ASP A 37 5.87 9.39 -13.17
CA ASP A 37 6.50 9.54 -14.49
C ASP A 37 5.79 8.74 -15.61
N GLY A 38 4.58 8.24 -15.34
CA GLY A 38 3.71 7.73 -16.38
C GLY A 38 3.21 8.86 -17.27
N PRO A 39 3.01 8.65 -18.59
CA PRO A 39 2.44 9.68 -19.46
C PRO A 39 1.13 10.19 -18.87
N VAL A 40 0.98 11.52 -18.83
CA VAL A 40 -0.26 12.16 -18.38
C VAL A 40 -1.41 11.61 -19.20
N ARG A 41 -2.32 10.87 -18.54
CA ARG A 41 -3.49 10.26 -19.18
C ARG A 41 -4.33 11.33 -19.86
N SER A 42 -4.97 10.97 -20.98
CA SER A 42 -5.84 11.92 -21.66
C SER A 42 -7.05 12.27 -20.77
N PRO A 43 -7.63 13.48 -20.90
CA PRO A 43 -8.83 13.84 -20.15
C PRO A 43 -9.98 12.85 -20.32
N GLU A 44 -10.16 12.33 -21.53
CA GLU A 44 -11.20 11.33 -21.85
C GLU A 44 -10.96 10.00 -21.14
N GLU A 45 -9.70 9.59 -21.04
CA GLU A 45 -9.33 8.38 -20.30
C GLU A 45 -9.58 8.54 -18.80
N ILE A 46 -9.25 9.70 -18.23
CA ILE A 46 -9.52 10.02 -16.83
C ILE A 46 -11.03 9.99 -16.56
N HIS A 47 -11.85 10.61 -17.42
CA HIS A 47 -13.30 10.56 -17.29
C HIS A 47 -13.84 9.13 -17.31
N ARG A 48 -13.37 8.29 -18.25
CA ARG A 48 -13.77 6.88 -18.31
C ARG A 48 -13.46 6.12 -17.01
N ILE A 49 -12.28 6.34 -16.44
CA ILE A 49 -11.86 5.71 -15.17
C ILE A 49 -12.78 6.16 -14.04
N MET A 50 -13.05 7.47 -13.95
CA MET A 50 -13.90 8.03 -12.91
C MET A 50 -15.36 7.57 -13.03
N ASP A 51 -15.90 7.52 -14.24
CA ASP A 51 -17.25 7.04 -14.51
C ASP A 51 -17.42 5.58 -14.09
N ALA A 52 -16.45 4.72 -14.44
CA ALA A 52 -16.46 3.32 -14.05
C ALA A 52 -16.41 3.15 -12.53
N TYR A 53 -15.55 3.90 -11.85
CA TYR A 53 -15.44 3.90 -10.39
C TYR A 53 -16.76 4.33 -9.74
N GLN A 54 -17.31 5.48 -10.14
CA GLN A 54 -18.54 6.02 -9.57
C GLN A 54 -19.75 5.10 -9.81
N LEU A 55 -19.85 4.53 -11.02
CA LEU A 55 -20.89 3.56 -11.35
C LEU A 55 -20.79 2.32 -10.46
N GLY A 56 -19.58 1.77 -10.29
CA GLY A 56 -19.30 0.65 -9.40
C GLY A 56 -19.70 0.94 -7.96
N THR A 57 -19.29 2.10 -7.41
CA THR A 57 -19.63 2.51 -6.04
C THR A 57 -21.13 2.70 -5.84
N ARG A 58 -21.83 3.30 -6.81
CA ARG A 58 -23.29 3.46 -6.74
C ARG A 58 -23.97 2.10 -6.72
N ARG A 59 -23.60 1.20 -7.64
CA ARG A 59 -24.14 -0.16 -7.70
C ARG A 59 -23.87 -0.95 -6.42
N GLY A 60 -22.64 -0.88 -5.89
CA GLY A 60 -22.27 -1.54 -4.65
C GLY A 60 -23.10 -1.08 -3.45
N ARG A 61 -23.32 0.23 -3.30
CA ARG A 61 -24.19 0.77 -2.24
C ARG A 61 -25.63 0.34 -2.40
N SER A 62 -26.17 0.36 -3.63
CA SER A 62 -27.54 -0.11 -3.88
C SER A 62 -27.69 -1.60 -3.54
N ALA A 63 -26.72 -2.44 -3.91
CA ALA A 63 -26.74 -3.86 -3.58
C ALA A 63 -26.62 -4.10 -2.07
N ALA A 64 -25.76 -3.36 -1.37
CA ALA A 64 -25.64 -3.46 0.08
C ALA A 64 -26.91 -3.01 0.81
N ALA A 65 -27.55 -1.93 0.35
CA ALA A 65 -28.81 -1.46 0.91
C ALA A 65 -29.94 -2.49 0.72
N ALA A 66 -30.03 -3.12 -0.46
CA ALA A 66 -31.01 -4.18 -0.71
C ALA A 66 -30.80 -5.40 0.22
N ARG A 67 -29.55 -5.80 0.46
CA ARG A 67 -29.25 -6.89 1.40
C ARG A 67 -29.58 -6.53 2.84
N ALA A 68 -29.31 -5.29 3.26
CA ALA A 68 -29.65 -4.83 4.60
C ALA A 68 -31.17 -4.86 4.84
N THR A 69 -31.98 -4.49 3.84
CA THR A 69 -33.44 -4.60 3.95
C THR A 69 -33.92 -6.06 3.99
N GLU A 70 -33.30 -6.95 3.22
CA GLU A 70 -33.60 -8.39 3.25
C GLU A 70 -33.28 -8.99 4.64
N ASP A 71 -32.14 -8.62 5.24
CA ASP A 71 -31.74 -9.07 6.57
C ASP A 71 -32.68 -8.54 7.69
N GLU A 72 -33.37 -7.40 7.48
CA GLU A 72 -34.36 -6.84 8.42
C GLU A 72 -35.72 -7.55 8.35
N ASP A 73 -36.13 -8.04 7.17
CA ASP A 73 -37.41 -8.75 6.97
C ASP A 73 -37.38 -10.21 7.46
N ASP A 74 -36.19 -10.81 7.56
CA ASP A 74 -35.97 -12.20 8.04
C ASP A 74 -35.79 -12.33 9.58
N GLN A 75 -35.96 -11.23 10.34
CA GLN A 75 -35.88 -11.18 11.82
C GLN A 75 -37.26 -10.97 12.48
#